data_AF-A0A7Y4P2S6-F1
#
_entry.id   AF-A0A7Y4P2S6-F1
#
_cell.length_a   1.000
_cell.length_b   1.000
_cell.length_c   1.000
_cell.angle_alpha   90.00
_cell.angle_beta   90.00
_cell.angle_gamma   90.00
#
_symmetry.space_group_name_H-M   'P 1'
#
loop_
_entity.id
_entity.type
_entity.pdbx_description
1 polymer ?
#
loop_
_entity_poly.entity_id
_entity_poly.type
_entity_poly.pdbx_seq_one_letter_code
_entity_poly.pdbx_strand_id
1 'polypeptide(L)' 'MNATTTMIVTMLAEGNPVWYVAAMVNMRSHDVYVIGLAAGYPDKAKLRCALLAARQAA' A
#
# COMPACT_ATOMS: atom_id res chain seq x y z
N MET A 1 -5.48 -5.59 -8.35
CA MET A 1 -4.28 -4.80 -8.01
C MET A 1 -3.06 -5.45 -8.64
N ASN A 2 -2.08 -4.68 -9.12
CA ASN A 2 -0.80 -5.26 -9.58
C ASN A 2 0.07 -5.68 -8.38
N ALA A 3 1.07 -6.55 -8.61
CA ALA A 3 1.90 -7.12 -7.54
C ALA A 3 2.63 -6.06 -6.69
N THR A 4 3.17 -5.03 -7.35
CA THR A 4 3.87 -3.91 -6.68
C THR A 4 2.92 -3.11 -5.78
N THR A 5 1.69 -2.83 -6.24
CA THR A 5 0.66 -2.13 -5.46
C THR A 5 0.27 -2.96 -4.24
N THR A 6 0.03 -4.26 -4.41
CA THR A 6 -0.29 -5.15 -3.29
C THR A 6 0.84 -5.15 -2.25
N MET A 7 2.10 -5.19 -2.69
CA MET A 7 3.27 -5.13 -1.80
C MET A 7 3.35 -3.79 -1.05
N ILE A 8 3.19 -2.66 -1.76
CA ILE A 8 3.17 -1.32 -1.14
C ILE A 8 2.07 -1.22 -0.09
N VAL A 9 0.83 -1.57 -0.45
CA VAL A 9 -0.33 -1.47 0.45
C VAL A 9 -0.16 -2.40 1.66
N THR A 10 0.42 -3.59 1.47
CA THR A 10 0.75 -4.52 2.57
C THR A 10 1.74 -3.90 3.54
N MET A 11 2.86 -3.37 3.05
CA MET A 11 3.87 -2.75 3.90
C MET A 11 3.32 -1.53 4.65
N LEU A 12 2.48 -0.72 4.00
CA LEU A 12 1.80 0.41 4.65
C LEU A 12 0.80 -0.05 5.72
N ALA A 13 0.06 -1.14 5.48
CA ALA A 13 -0.87 -1.72 6.45
C ALA A 13 -0.16 -2.30 7.69
N GLU A 14 1.04 -2.84 7.51
CA GLU A 14 1.95 -3.28 8.58
C GLU A 14 2.47 -2.09 9.40
N GLY A 15 2.37 -0.87 8.87
CA GLY A 15 2.75 0.37 9.55
C GLY A 15 4.11 0.91 9.15
N ASN A 16 4.71 0.38 8.08
CA ASN A 16 5.94 0.95 7.53
C ASN A 16 5.68 2.36 6.99
N PRO A 17 6.58 3.32 7.25
CA PRO A 17 6.41 4.68 6.75
C PRO A 17 6.65 4.74 5.23
N VAL A 18 6.00 5.70 4.57
CA VAL A 18 6.06 5.89 3.10
C VAL A 18 7.49 6.00 2.58
N TRP A 19 8.38 6.73 3.28
CA TRP A 19 9.78 6.89 2.86
C TRP A 19 10.54 5.55 2.83
N TYR A 20 10.23 4.65 3.78
CA TYR A 20 10.87 3.34 3.88
C TYR A 20 10.37 2.42 2.77
N VAL A 21 9.05 2.37 2.57
CA VAL A 21 8.44 1.58 1.49
C VAL A 21 8.93 2.06 0.12
N ALA A 22 9.03 3.37 -0.09
CA ALA A 22 9.56 3.98 -1.30
C ALA A 22 11.00 3.54 -1.61
N ALA A 23 11.88 3.49 -0.60
CA ALA A 23 13.22 2.95 -0.75
C ALA A 23 13.21 1.44 -1.10
N MET A 24 12.35 0.66 -0.45
CA MET A 24 12.22 -0.79 -0.69
C MET A 24 11.75 -1.13 -2.11
N VAL A 25 10.82 -0.34 -2.66
CA VAL A 25 10.25 -0.59 -4.00
C VAL A 25 10.92 0.21 -5.12
N ASN A 26 11.97 0.97 -4.80
CA ASN A 26 12.66 1.88 -5.71
C ASN A 26 11.71 2.84 -6.46
N MET A 27 10.76 3.44 -5.73
CA MET A 27 9.80 4.43 -6.24
C MET A 27 9.91 5.74 -5.47
N ARG A 28 9.36 6.84 -6.01
CA ARG A 28 9.31 8.10 -5.25
C ARG A 28 8.30 7.96 -4.12
N SER A 29 8.58 8.59 -2.99
CA SER A 29 7.66 8.62 -1.84
C SER A 29 6.28 9.17 -2.19
N HIS A 30 6.21 10.10 -3.15
CA HIS A 30 4.94 10.61 -3.66
C HIS A 30 4.09 9.52 -4.31
N ASP A 31 4.69 8.68 -5.15
CA ASP A 31 3.95 7.62 -5.86
C ASP A 31 3.44 6.56 -4.88
N VAL A 32 4.28 6.18 -3.91
CA VAL A 32 3.88 5.27 -2.82
C VAL A 32 2.75 5.86 -1.98
N TYR A 33 2.81 7.16 -1.67
CA TYR A 33 1.74 7.84 -0.94
C TYR A 33 0.43 7.83 -1.74
N VAL A 34 0.46 8.15 -3.04
CA VAL A 34 -0.72 8.16 -3.90
C VAL A 34 -1.33 6.76 -4.01
N ILE A 35 -0.50 5.72 -4.17
CA ILE A 35 -0.95 4.32 -4.16
C ILE A 35 -1.60 3.95 -2.82
N GLY A 36 -0.95 4.30 -1.71
CA GLY A 36 -1.50 4.08 -0.38
C GLY A 36 -2.81 4.82 -0.16
N LEU A 37 -2.90 6.07 -0.60
CA LEU A 37 -4.06 6.94 -0.46
C LEU A 37 -5.28 6.34 -1.19
N ALA A 38 -5.09 5.83 -2.40
CA ALA A 38 -6.13 5.13 -3.16
C ALA A 38 -6.65 3.86 -2.45
N ALA A 39 -5.81 3.24 -1.61
CA ALA A 39 -6.16 2.09 -0.79
C ALA A 39 -6.64 2.45 0.63
N GLY A 40 -6.71 3.74 0.99
CA GLY A 40 -7.21 4.23 2.28
C GLY A 40 -6.14 4.61 3.31
N TYR A 41 -4.88 4.74 2.93
CA TYR A 41 -3.82 5.31 3.78
C TYR A 41 -4.21 6.73 4.25
N PRO A 42 -3.92 7.14 5.50
CA PRO A 42 -3.11 6.46 6.53
C PRO A 42 -3.88 5.47 7.42
N ASP A 43 -5.14 5.15 7.13
CA ASP A 43 -5.94 4.25 7.95
C ASP A 43 -5.56 2.77 7.70
N LYS A 44 -4.92 2.16 8.70
CA LYS A 44 -4.48 0.76 8.63
C LYS A 44 -5.62 -0.25 8.46
N ALA A 45 -6.81 0.05 8.99
CA ALA A 45 -7.97 -0.83 8.84
C ALA A 45 -8.47 -0.80 7.39
N LYS A 46 -8.55 0.39 6.79
CA LYS A 46 -8.94 0.55 5.38
C LYS A 46 -7.95 -0.13 4.44
N LEU A 47 -6.65 0.00 4.70
CA LEU A 47 -5.61 -0.69 3.91
C LEU A 47 -5.77 -2.22 3.98
N ARG A 48 -6.05 -2.78 5.17
CA ARG A 48 -6.33 -4.22 5.32
C ARG A 48 -7.59 -4.64 4.58
N CYS A 49 -8.66 -3.85 4.65
CA CYS A 49 -9.89 -4.11 3.90
C CYS A 49 -9.64 -4.08 2.39
N ALA A 50 -8.86 -3.12 1.89
CA ALA A 50 -8.49 -3.03 0.49
C ALA A 50 -7.71 -4.28 0.02
N LEU A 51 -6.79 -4.81 0.85
CA LEU A 51 -6.06 -6.05 0.56
C LEU A 51 -6.98 -7.27 0.55
N LEU A 52 -7.93 -7.37 1.49
CA LEU A 52 -8.91 -8.46 1.52
C LEU A 52 -9.81 -8.43 0.28
N ALA A 53 -10.32 -7.26 -0.10
CA ALA A 53 -11.10 -7.08 -1.31
C ALA A 53 -10.29 -7.45 -2.57
N ALA A 54 -9.02 -7.04 -2.63
CA ALA A 54 -8.13 -7.38 -3.74
C ALA A 54 -7.83 -8.89 -3.85
N ARG A 55 -7.78 -9.61 -2.72
CA ARG A 55 -7.59 -11.08 -2.69
C ARG A 55 -8.84 -11.85 -3.08
N GLN A 56 -10.03 -11.33 -2.77
CA GLN A 56 -11.30 -11.98 -3.14
C GLN A 56 -11.68 -11.77 -4.61
N ALA A 57 -11.14 -10.72 -5.24
CA ALA A 57 -11.37 -10.40 -6.65
C ALA A 57 -10.34 -11.00 -7.61
N ALA A 58 -9.38 -11.78 -7.11
CA ALA A 58 -8.33 -12.44 -7.88
C ALA A 58 -8.60 -13.95 -7.93
#